data_AF-D9PEV6-F1
#
_entry.id   AF-D9PEV6-F1
#
_cell.length_a   1.000
_cell.length_b   1.000
_cell.length_c   1.000
_cell.angle_alpha   90.00
_cell.angle_beta   90.00
_cell.angle_gamma   90.00
#
_symmetry.space_group_name_H-M   'P 1'
#
loop_
_entity.id
_entity.type
_entity.pdbx_description
1 polymer ?
#
loop_
_entity_poly.entity_id
_entity_poly.type
_entity_poly.pdbx_seq_one_letter_code
_entity_poly.pdbx_strand_id
1 'polypeptide(L)'
;MTDAEPFIASDPAREKFKVYFIDFGLGYISKKYEDKAVDVHLFKQALEAKHFKNWEVLFREFVKGYESVDKKEAEKVLNQMRKVERRGRYRGS
;
A
#
# COMPACT_ATOMS: atom_id res chain seq x y z
N MET A 1 5.45 -2.29 31.42
CA MET A 1 6.21 -3.33 30.71
C MET A 1 6.01 -3.03 29.24
N THR A 2 7.01 -2.41 28.62
CA THR A 2 6.92 -1.72 27.33
C THR A 2 7.00 -2.73 26.20
N ASP A 3 5.88 -3.00 25.52
CA ASP A 3 5.91 -3.70 24.25
C ASP A 3 6.46 -2.74 23.19
N ALA A 4 7.60 -3.13 22.61
CA ALA A 4 8.42 -2.32 21.73
C ALA A 4 7.68 -1.97 20.42
N GLU A 5 7.60 -0.68 20.12
CA GLU A 5 7.36 -0.15 18.78
C GLU A 5 8.41 -0.76 17.81
N PRO A 6 8.03 -1.25 16.60
CA PRO A 6 9.01 -1.66 15.61
C PRO A 6 9.73 -0.41 15.09
N PHE A 7 10.87 -0.15 15.72
CA PHE A 7 11.85 0.86 15.36
C PHE A 7 12.44 0.51 13.99
N ILE A 8 11.85 1.05 12.92
CA ILE A 8 12.54 1.21 11.64
C ILE A 8 13.53 2.36 11.82
N ALA A 9 14.61 2.11 12.56
CA ALA A 9 15.79 2.96 12.47
C ALA A 9 16.92 2.17 11.82
N SER A 10 17.29 2.68 10.65
CA SER A 10 18.64 2.80 10.12
C SER A 10 19.74 2.09 10.92
N ASP A 11 19.90 0.80 10.66
CA ASP A 11 21.16 0.09 10.84
C ASP A 11 22.06 0.42 9.62
N PRO A 12 23.19 1.14 9.79
CA PRO A 12 24.06 1.53 8.70
C PRO A 12 24.88 0.37 8.11
N ALA A 13 24.83 -0.83 8.71
CA ALA A 13 25.56 -2.02 8.26
C ALA A 13 24.74 -2.97 7.39
N ARG A 14 23.44 -2.72 7.18
CA ARG A 14 22.65 -3.51 6.23
C ARG A 14 22.90 -3.00 4.82
N GLU A 15 23.44 -3.86 3.96
CA GLU A 15 23.39 -3.70 2.51
C GLU A 15 21.98 -3.21 2.13
N LYS A 16 21.88 -2.07 1.40
CA LYS A 16 20.57 -1.46 1.08
C LYS A 16 19.71 -2.51 0.40
N PHE A 17 18.72 -3.03 1.11
CA PHE A 17 17.78 -4.00 0.56
C PHE A 17 17.08 -3.36 -0.64
N LYS A 18 17.31 -3.92 -1.83
CA LYS A 18 16.70 -3.44 -3.06
C LYS A 18 15.37 -4.16 -3.25
N VAL A 19 14.30 -3.39 -3.39
CA VAL A 19 12.97 -3.89 -3.68
C VAL A 19 12.75 -3.84 -5.19
N TYR A 20 12.24 -4.92 -5.76
CA TYR A 20 11.91 -5.04 -7.17
C TYR A 20 10.44 -5.42 -7.34
N PHE A 21 9.78 -4.80 -8.31
CA PHE A 21 8.46 -5.24 -8.77
C PHE A 21 8.65 -6.30 -9.86
N ILE A 22 7.88 -7.39 -9.77
CA ILE A 22 7.87 -8.50 -10.71
C ILE A 22 6.43 -8.82 -11.11
N ASP A 23 6.26 -9.65 -12.14
CA ASP A 23 4.95 -10.10 -12.64
C ASP A 23 4.07 -8.97 -13.22
N PHE A 24 4.48 -8.43 -14.36
CA PHE A 24 3.73 -7.43 -15.12
C PHE A 24 2.79 -8.04 -16.16
N GLY A 25 2.48 -9.34 -16.10
CA GLY A 25 1.72 -10.05 -17.15
C GLY A 25 0.29 -9.54 -17.35
N LEU A 26 -0.31 -8.98 -16.30
CA LEU A 26 -1.63 -8.34 -16.33
C LEU A 26 -1.57 -6.81 -16.24
N GLY A 27 -0.36 -6.26 -16.12
CA GLY A 27 -0.13 -4.82 -15.98
C GLY A 27 -0.30 -4.07 -17.30
N TYR A 28 -0.80 -2.85 -17.24
CA TYR A 28 -0.88 -1.96 -18.38
C TYR A 28 -0.67 -0.51 -17.94
N ILE A 29 -0.24 0.35 -18.87
CA ILE A 29 -0.07 1.77 -18.58
C ILE A 29 -1.45 2.43 -18.55
N SER A 30 -1.81 2.99 -17.40
CA SER A 30 -3.04 3.75 -17.23
C SER A 30 -2.82 5.08 -16.55
N LYS A 31 -3.54 6.10 -17.03
CA LYS A 31 -3.66 7.42 -16.37
C LYS A 31 -4.90 7.52 -15.49
N LYS A 32 -5.75 6.49 -15.45
CA LYS A 32 -7.00 6.51 -14.68
C LYS A 32 -6.70 6.33 -13.20
N TYR A 33 -7.33 7.17 -12.38
CA TYR A 33 -7.27 7.03 -10.92
C TYR A 33 -7.91 5.74 -10.42
N GLU A 34 -8.91 5.21 -11.13
CA GLU A 34 -9.57 3.94 -10.81
C GLU A 34 -8.57 2.78 -10.84
N ASP A 35 -7.79 2.65 -11.90
CA ASP A 35 -6.87 1.52 -12.10
C ASP A 35 -5.77 1.54 -11.02
N LYS A 36 -5.16 2.71 -10.79
CA LYS A 36 -4.19 2.91 -9.69
C LYS A 36 -4.79 2.61 -8.31
N ALA A 37 -6.05 2.98 -8.10
CA ALA A 37 -6.75 2.75 -6.84
C ALA A 37 -7.05 1.26 -6.60
N VAL A 38 -7.33 0.50 -7.67
CA VAL A 38 -7.46 -0.96 -7.60
C VAL A 38 -6.14 -1.59 -7.20
N ASP A 39 -5.01 -1.17 -7.77
CA ASP A 39 -3.69 -1.70 -7.39
C ASP A 39 -3.37 -1.47 -5.91
N VAL A 40 -3.59 -0.23 -5.42
CA VAL A 40 -3.40 0.09 -4.00
C VAL A 40 -4.34 -0.70 -3.10
N HIS A 41 -5.59 -0.92 -3.54
CA HIS A 41 -6.55 -1.73 -2.79
C HIS A 41 -6.10 -3.19 -2.70
N LEU A 42 -5.66 -3.78 -3.81
CA LEU A 42 -5.16 -5.15 -3.86
C LEU A 42 -3.92 -5.32 -2.96
N PHE A 43 -3.02 -4.34 -2.96
CA PHE A 43 -1.87 -4.35 -2.06
C PHE A 43 -2.29 -4.33 -0.59
N LYS A 44 -3.25 -3.47 -0.22
CA LYS A 44 -3.82 -3.43 1.14
C LYS A 44 -4.39 -4.79 1.55
N GLN A 45 -5.21 -5.40 0.68
CA GLN A 45 -5.80 -6.72 0.94
C GLN A 45 -4.73 -7.82 1.10
N ALA A 46 -3.65 -7.76 0.32
CA ALA A 46 -2.54 -8.70 0.46
C ALA A 46 -1.82 -8.56 1.81
N LEU A 47 -1.66 -7.32 2.32
CA LEU A 47 -1.13 -7.07 3.66
C LEU A 47 -2.07 -7.58 4.75
N GLU A 48 -3.37 -7.31 4.64
CA GLU A 48 -4.39 -7.79 5.57
C GLU A 48 -4.39 -9.33 5.66
N ALA A 49 -4.29 -10.02 4.52
CA ALA A 49 -4.31 -11.48 4.45
C ALA A 49 -3.04 -12.14 5.02
N LYS A 50 -1.85 -11.59 4.75
CA LYS A 50 -0.57 -12.21 5.17
C LYS A 50 -0.05 -11.73 6.52
N HIS A 51 -0.32 -10.47 6.89
CA HIS A 51 0.26 -9.81 8.06
C HIS A 51 -0.80 -9.21 8.97
N PHE A 52 -1.81 -10.01 9.33
CA PHE A 52 -3.01 -9.57 10.07
C PHE A 52 -2.76 -8.74 11.35
N LYS A 53 -1.62 -8.90 12.04
CA LYS A 53 -1.29 -8.11 13.24
C LYS A 53 -0.71 -6.73 12.93
N ASN A 54 -0.02 -6.58 11.80
CA ASN A 54 0.82 -5.43 11.50
C ASN A 54 0.42 -4.69 10.21
N TRP A 55 -0.61 -5.16 9.50
CA TRP A 55 -1.01 -4.62 8.20
C TRP A 55 -1.29 -3.12 8.24
N GLU A 56 -1.87 -2.61 9.34
CA GLU A 56 -2.16 -1.18 9.50
C GLU A 56 -0.89 -0.34 9.50
N VAL A 57 0.13 -0.78 10.23
CA VAL A 57 1.43 -0.11 10.30
C VAL A 57 2.11 -0.17 8.93
N LEU A 58 2.15 -1.34 8.30
CA LEU A 58 2.76 -1.53 6.99
C LEU A 58 2.07 -0.69 5.91
N PHE A 59 0.74 -0.68 5.89
CA PHE A 59 -0.03 0.10 4.92
C PHE A 59 0.13 1.61 5.16
N ARG A 60 0.21 2.05 6.43
CA ARG A 60 0.49 3.46 6.76
C ARG A 60 1.88 3.89 6.26
N GLU A 61 2.91 3.09 6.46
CA GLU A 61 4.25 3.42 5.96
C GLU A 61 4.31 3.39 4.42
N PHE A 62 3.57 2.46 3.79
CA PHE A 62 3.37 2.49 2.33
C PHE A 62 2.73 3.80 1.87
N VAL A 63 1.63 4.24 2.51
CA VAL A 63 0.94 5.49 2.15
C VAL A 63 1.87 6.69 2.28
N LYS A 64 2.66 6.79 3.35
CA LYS A 64 3.66 7.85 3.51
C LYS A 64 4.67 7.86 2.36
N GLY A 65 5.19 6.69 2.00
CA GLY A 65 6.11 6.55 0.86
C GLY A 65 5.45 6.94 -0.46
N TYR A 66 4.21 6.51 -0.68
CA TYR A 66 3.43 6.80 -1.88
C TYR A 66 3.13 8.30 -2.03
N GLU A 67 2.76 8.97 -0.94
CA GLU A 67 2.52 10.42 -0.89
C GLU A 67 3.81 11.25 -1.06
N SER A 68 4.97 10.69 -0.69
CA SER A 68 6.25 11.40 -0.77
C SER A 68 6.71 11.70 -2.21
N VAL A 69 6.21 10.96 -3.20
CA VAL A 69 6.56 11.14 -4.62
C VAL A 69 5.76 12.28 -5.25
N ASP A 70 4.43 12.24 -5.11
CA ASP A 70 3.50 13.31 -5.51
C ASP A 70 2.26 13.27 -4.63
N LYS A 71 2.20 14.19 -3.67
CA LYS A 71 1.12 14.24 -2.69
C LYS A 71 -0.26 14.47 -3.32
N LYS A 72 -0.36 15.37 -4.32
CA LYS A 72 -1.66 15.72 -4.92
C LYS A 72 -2.21 14.56 -5.74
N GLU A 73 -1.33 13.88 -6.46
CA GLU A 73 -1.70 12.69 -7.22
C GLU A 73 -2.07 11.54 -6.28
N ALA A 74 -1.28 11.32 -5.22
CA ALA A 74 -1.53 10.29 -4.22
C ALA A 74 -2.88 10.48 -3.51
N GLU A 75 -3.21 11.69 -3.09
CA GLU A 75 -4.50 12.00 -2.44
C GLU A 75 -5.69 11.61 -3.34
N LYS A 76 -5.62 11.87 -4.64
CA LYS A 76 -6.68 11.48 -5.60
C LYS A 76 -6.81 9.96 -5.70
N VAL A 77 -5.69 9.25 -5.83
CA VAL A 77 -5.67 7.78 -5.87
C VAL A 77 -6.22 7.18 -4.58
N LEU A 78 -5.77 7.66 -3.42
CA LEU A 78 -6.19 7.13 -2.11
C LEU A 78 -7.67 7.41 -1.83
N ASN A 79 -8.17 8.58 -2.20
CA ASN A 79 -9.60 8.88 -2.12
C ASN A 79 -10.42 7.98 -3.05
N GLN A 80 -9.92 7.68 -4.24
CA GLN A 80 -10.58 6.75 -5.15
C GLN A 80 -10.53 5.30 -4.63
N MET A 81 -9.42 4.89 -4.02
CA MET A 81 -9.26 3.57 -3.38
C MET A 81 -10.30 3.36 -2.29
N ARG A 82 -10.58 4.36 -1.44
CA ARG A 82 -11.66 4.26 -0.44
C ARG A 82 -13.04 4.02 -1.07
N LYS A 83 -13.29 4.54 -2.28
CA LYS A 83 -14.53 4.26 -3.03
C LYS A 83 -14.54 2.86 -3.63
N VAL A 84 -13.40 2.37 -4.14
CA VAL A 84 -13.24 0.98 -4.59
C VAL A 84 -13.51 0.01 -3.42
N GLU A 85 -12.90 0.26 -2.27
CA GLU A 85 -13.05 -0.55 -1.06
C GLU A 85 -14.50 -0.64 -0.60
N ARG A 86 -15.22 0.49 -0.57
CA ARG A 86 -16.66 0.50 -0.24
C ARG A 86 -17.47 -0.36 -1.21
N ARG A 87 -17.23 -0.25 -2.52
CA ARG A 87 -17.96 -1.04 -3.54
C ARG A 87 -17.67 -2.53 -3.46
N GLY A 88 -16.44 -2.91 -3.12
CA GLY A 88 -16.06 -4.31 -2.92
C GLY A 88 -16.83 -4.98 -1.77
N ARG A 89 -17.07 -4.25 -0.68
CA ARG A 89 -17.79 -4.77 0.51
C ARG A 89 -19.27 -5.09 0.25
N TYR A 90 -19.94 -4.35 -0.62
CA TYR A 90 -21.37 -4.57 -0.93
C TYR A 90 -21.63 -5.74 -1.88
N ARG A 91 -20.60 -6.33 -2.49
CA ARG A 91 -20.75 -7.51 -3.36
C ARG A 91 -20.71 -8.83 -2.60
N GLY A 92 -20.43 -8.81 -1.30
CA GLY A 92 -20.32 -9.99 -0.43
C GLY A 92 -21.40 -10.11 0.64
N SER A 93 -22.51 -9.37 0.51
CA SER A 93 -23.64 -9.37 1.45
C SER A 93 -24.96 -9.56 0.74
#